data_AF-A0A356IKK9-F1
#
_entry.id   AF-A0A356IKK9-F1
#
_cell.length_a   1.000
_cell.length_b   1.000
_cell.length_c   1.000
_cell.angle_alpha   90.00
_cell.angle_beta   90.00
_cell.angle_gamma   90.00
#
_symmetry.space_group_name_H-M   'P 1'
#
loop_
_entity.id
_entity.type
_entity.pdbx_description
1 polymer ?
#
loop_
_entity_poly.entity_id
_entity_poly.type
_entity_poly.pdbx_seq_one_letter_code
_entity_poly.pdbx_strand_id
1 'polypeptide(L)'
;MTCHANPAHLHCHHCNHQLAIPRYCGNCKSTDLRPIGMGTERLEDNLTALFPKFPVIRIDRDTTGRKEAMSRHLERIHSGEPCILVGTQ
;
A
#
# COMPACT_ATOMS: atom_id res chain seq x y z
N MET A 1 -3.69 0.02 -17.13
CA MET A 1 -3.25 -1.19 -16.40
C MET A 1 -2.79 -0.77 -15.01
N THR A 2 -2.98 -1.62 -14.00
CA THR A 2 -2.54 -1.41 -12.62
C THR A 2 -1.24 -2.16 -12.38
N CYS A 3 -0.29 -1.53 -11.68
CA CYS A 3 0.97 -2.15 -11.29
C CYS A 3 0.81 -2.83 -9.94
N HIS A 4 0.99 -4.15 -9.89
CA HIS A 4 1.00 -4.95 -8.67
C HIS A 4 2.45 -5.23 -8.27
N ALA A 5 2.78 -5.08 -6.98
CA ALA A 5 4.11 -5.37 -6.47
C ALA A 5 4.32 -6.85 -6.13
N ASN A 6 3.26 -7.57 -5.75
CA ASN A 6 3.33 -8.97 -5.34
C ASN A 6 2.12 -9.80 -5.83
N PRO A 7 2.30 -10.74 -6.77
CA PRO A 7 3.48 -10.89 -7.62
C PRO A 7 3.69 -9.66 -8.51
N ALA A 8 4.93 -9.35 -8.89
CA ALA A 8 5.25 -8.15 -9.68
C ALA A 8 4.74 -8.26 -11.12
N HIS A 9 3.69 -7.51 -11.49
CA HIS A 9 3.13 -7.49 -12.84
C HIS A 9 2.24 -6.27 -13.12
N LEU A 10 1.96 -6.00 -14.40
CA LEU A 10 0.90 -5.09 -14.83
C LEU A 10 -0.37 -5.90 -15.12
N HIS A 11 -1.53 -5.46 -14.61
CA HIS A 11 -2.82 -6.12 -14.80
C HIS A 11 -3.86 -5.13 -15.36
N CYS A 12 -4.53 -5.50 -16.45
CA CYS A 12 -5.74 -4.83 -16.88
C CYS A 12 -6.98 -5.38 -16.15
N HIS A 13 -7.55 -4.64 -15.20
CA HIS A 13 -8.76 -5.07 -14.47
C HIS A 13 -10.05 -5.07 -15.31
N HIS A 14 -10.00 -4.57 -16.54
CA HIS A 14 -11.13 -4.62 -17.47
C HIS A 14 -11.20 -5.95 -18.24
N CYS A 15 -10.06 -6.46 -18.71
CA CYS A 15 -10.01 -7.66 -19.59
C CYS A 15 -9.12 -8.78 -19.04
N ASN A 16 -8.58 -8.65 -17.84
CA ASN A 16 -7.65 -9.58 -17.18
C ASN A 16 -6.32 -9.85 -17.90
N HIS A 17 -5.96 -9.05 -18.92
CA HIS A 17 -4.65 -9.16 -19.55
C HIS A 17 -3.52 -8.79 -18.58
N GLN A 18 -2.44 -9.57 -18.58
CA GLN A 18 -1.28 -9.40 -17.70
C GLN A 18 0.01 -9.26 -18.52
N LEU A 19 0.90 -8.38 -18.04
CA LEU A 19 2.21 -8.13 -18.64
C LEU A 19 3.27 -8.02 -17.55
N ALA A 20 4.53 -8.30 -17.89
CA ALA A 20 5.66 -7.98 -17.02
C ALA A 20 5.83 -6.45 -16.90
N ILE A 21 6.35 -5.98 -15.76
CA ILE A 21 6.69 -4.56 -15.57
C ILE A 21 7.90 -4.23 -16.47
N PRO A 22 7.80 -3.25 -17.37
CA PRO A 22 8.92 -2.89 -18.26
C PRO A 22 10.10 -2.34 -17.45
N ARG A 23 11.32 -2.63 -17.88
CA ARG A 23 12.54 -2.12 -17.25
C ARG A 23 12.93 -0.71 -17.70
N TYR A 24 12.37 -0.25 -18.82
CA TYR A 24 12.65 1.06 -19.40
C TYR A 24 11.43 1.61 -20.14
N CYS A 25 11.35 2.93 -20.25
CA CYS A 25 10.31 3.59 -21.03
C CYS A 25 10.46 3.25 -22.53
N GLY A 26 9.37 2.80 -23.16
CA GLY A 26 9.36 2.50 -24.60
C GLY A 26 9.69 3.71 -25.48
N ASN A 27 9.39 4.93 -25.00
CA ASN A 27 9.57 6.18 -25.75
C ASN A 27 10.95 6.83 -25.54
N CYS A 28 11.40 7.01 -24.29
CA CYS A 28 12.64 7.76 -23.98
C CYS A 28 13.78 6.89 -23.40
N LYS A 29 13.57 5.58 -23.24
CA LYS A 29 14.53 4.64 -22.65
C LYS A 29 14.94 4.90 -21.19
N SER A 30 14.32 5.86 -20.50
CA SER A 30 14.52 6.07 -19.06
C SER A 30 14.22 4.80 -18.27
N THR A 31 15.04 4.51 -17.26
CA THR A 31 14.84 3.42 -16.29
C THR A 31 14.10 3.88 -15.02
N ASP A 32 13.90 5.19 -14.85
CA ASP A 32 13.15 5.74 -13.71
C ASP A 32 11.64 5.62 -13.95
N LEU A 33 11.15 4.39 -13.87
CA LEU A 33 9.72 4.06 -13.97
C LEU A 33 9.16 3.92 -12.56
N ARG A 34 8.25 4.83 -12.20
CA ARG A 34 7.59 4.81 -10.90
C ARG A 34 6.11 4.50 -11.07
N PRO A 35 5.55 3.52 -10.34
CA PRO A 35 4.11 3.34 -10.30
C PRO A 35 3.47 4.60 -9.71
N ILE A 36 2.38 5.06 -10.33
CA ILE A 36 1.58 6.20 -9.87
C ILE A 36 0.38 5.66 -9.10
N GLY A 37 0.19 6.17 -7.90
CA GLY A 37 -0.89 5.75 -7.00
C GLY A 37 -0.45 5.88 -5.55
N MET A 38 -1.32 6.46 -4.72
CA MET A 38 -1.16 6.55 -3.28
C MET A 38 -2.12 5.57 -2.63
N GLY A 39 -1.74 4.29 -2.62
CA GLY A 39 -2.42 3.29 -1.80
C GLY A 39 -2.05 3.45 -0.33
N THR A 40 -2.92 2.99 0.57
CA THR A 40 -2.68 2.99 2.02
C THR A 40 -1.40 2.23 2.39
N GLU A 41 -1.06 1.17 1.65
CA GLU A 41 0.18 0.40 1.82
C GLU A 41 1.45 1.23 1.54
N ARG A 42 1.47 1.97 0.42
CA ARG A 42 2.63 2.83 0.11
C ARG A 42 2.73 4.03 1.06
N LEU A 43 1.59 4.51 1.57
CA LEU A 43 1.57 5.55 2.58
C LEU A 43 2.10 5.02 3.92
N GLU A 44 1.73 3.79 4.30
CA GLU A 44 2.26 3.09 5.47
C GLU A 44 3.79 2.94 5.41
N ASP A 45 4.34 2.47 4.29
CA ASP A 45 5.79 2.34 4.10
C ASP A 45 6.53 3.67 4.27
N ASN A 46 6.03 4.73 3.61
CA ASN A 46 6.65 6.06 3.67
C ASN A 46 6.58 6.66 5.07
N LEU A 47 5.43 6.52 5.76
CA LEU A 47 5.26 7.04 7.11
C LEU A 47 6.13 6.29 8.12
N THR A 48 6.28 4.97 7.95
CA THR A 48 7.18 4.16 8.80
C THR A 48 8.62 4.62 8.65
N ALA A 49 9.05 4.95 7.42
CA ALA A 49 10.39 5.46 7.17
C ALA A 49 10.62 6.87 7.75
N LEU A 50 9.63 7.76 7.66
CA LEU A 50 9.72 9.14 8.15
C LEU A 50 9.55 9.27 9.66
N PHE A 51 8.75 8.40 10.28
CA PHE A 51 8.38 8.44 11.69
C PHE A 51 8.71 7.12 12.40
N PRO A 52 9.98 6.68 12.45
CA PRO A 52 10.35 5.35 12.96
C PRO A 52 10.04 5.14 14.46
N LYS A 53 9.75 6.21 15.20
CA LYS A 53 9.39 6.18 16.63
C LYS A 53 7.89 5.98 16.87
N PHE A 54 7.06 6.18 15.84
CA PHE A 54 5.61 6.11 15.97
C PHE A 54 5.09 4.92 15.16
N PRO A 55 4.38 3.97 15.79
CA PRO A 55 3.77 2.87 15.05
C PRO A 55 2.75 3.41 14.06
N VAL A 56 2.86 2.95 12.81
CA VAL A 56 1.87 3.20 11.76
C VAL A 56 0.87 2.04 11.77
N ILE A 57 -0.42 2.36 11.83
CA ILE A 57 -1.52 1.40 11.89
C ILE A 57 -2.42 1.64 10.69
N ARG A 58 -2.47 0.67 9.77
CA ARG A 58 -3.35 0.71 8.59
C ARG A 58 -4.70 0.06 8.88
N ILE A 59 -5.77 0.78 8.56
CA ILE A 59 -7.18 0.38 8.72
C ILE A 59 -7.88 0.61 7.37
N ASP A 60 -8.03 -0.45 6.61
CA ASP A 60 -8.76 -0.51 5.35
C ASP A 60 -9.46 -1.85 5.19
N ARG A 61 -10.23 -2.03 4.11
CA ARG A 61 -11.01 -3.25 3.84
C ARG A 61 -10.15 -4.52 3.86
N ASP A 62 -8.90 -4.43 3.40
CA ASP A 62 -8.00 -5.58 3.28
C ASP A 62 -7.39 -5.96 4.64
N THR A 63 -7.11 -4.97 5.50
CA THR A 63 -6.55 -5.17 6.85
C THR A 63 -7.60 -5.48 7.91
N THR A 64 -8.85 -5.08 7.68
CA THR A 64 -9.95 -5.21 8.66
C THR A 64 -10.88 -6.40 8.42
N GLY A 65 -10.70 -7.14 7.31
CA GLY A 65 -11.59 -8.24 6.91
C GLY A 65 -11.71 -9.41 7.90
N ARG A 66 -10.79 -9.54 8.88
CA ARG A 66 -10.90 -10.50 9.97
C ARG A 66 -11.30 -9.78 11.25
N LYS A 67 -12.39 -10.21 11.89
CA LYS A 67 -12.98 -9.58 13.10
C LYS A 67 -11.94 -9.33 14.22
N GLU A 68 -11.00 -10.25 14.39
CA GLU A 68 -9.91 -10.15 15.38
C GLU A 68 -8.82 -9.12 15.02
N ALA A 69 -8.59 -8.86 13.72
CA ALA A 69 -7.61 -7.87 13.29
C ALA A 69 -8.07 -6.46 13.66
N MET A 70 -9.33 -6.14 13.40
CA MET A 70 -9.91 -4.85 13.78
C MET A 70 -9.87 -4.64 15.30
N SER A 71 -10.25 -5.65 16.11
CA SER A 71 -10.21 -5.53 17.57
C SER A 71 -8.82 -5.20 18.11
N ARG A 72 -7.77 -5.86 17.60
CA ARG A 72 -6.38 -5.58 18.00
C ARG A 72 -5.92 -4.17 17.65
N HIS A 73 -6.32 -3.66 16.48
CA HIS A 73 -6.03 -2.27 16.11
C HIS A 73 -6.73 -1.29 17.04
N LEU A 74 -8.00 -1.53 17.38
CA LEU A 74 -8.76 -0.69 18.29
C LEU A 74 -8.22 -0.73 19.73
N GLU A 75 -7.81 -1.88 20.24
CA GLU A 75 -7.16 -2.00 21.55
C GLU A 75 -5.92 -1.10 21.65
N ARG A 76 -5.09 -1.11 20.60
CA ARG A 76 -3.87 -0.29 20.54
C ARG A 76 -4.14 1.20 20.35
N ILE A 77 -5.25 1.56 19.71
CA ILE A 77 -5.70 2.96 19.63
C ILE A 77 -6.24 3.42 20.99
N HIS A 78 -7.00 2.57 21.67
CA HIS A 78 -7.60 2.87 22.96
C HIS A 78 -6.58 2.87 24.12
N SER A 79 -5.38 2.31 23.94
CA SER A 79 -4.32 2.39 24.96
C SER A 79 -3.81 3.82 25.21
N GLY A 80 -4.06 4.74 24.27
CA GLY A 80 -3.58 6.12 24.36
C GLY A 80 -2.11 6.30 23.98
N GLU A 81 -1.44 5.24 23.53
CA GLU A 81 -0.08 5.33 23.01
C GLU A 81 -0.06 6.12 21.68
N PRO A 82 0.91 7.04 21.49
CA PRO A 82 1.03 7.79 20.24
C PRO A 82 1.22 6.87 19.03
N CYS A 83 0.37 7.01 18.01
CA CYS A 83 0.43 6.24 16.77
C CYS A 83 -0.05 7.07 15.57
N ILE A 84 0.26 6.61 14.36
CA ILE A 84 -0.22 7.20 13.10
C ILE A 84 -1.25 6.25 12.49
N LEU A 85 -2.47 6.73 12.28
CA LEU A 85 -3.55 5.95 11.67
C LEU A 85 -3.68 6.29 10.18
N VAL A 86 -3.67 5.24 9.35
CA VAL A 86 -3.82 5.36 7.89
C VAL A 86 -5.03 4.54 7.48
N GLY A 87 -5.96 5.13 6.75
CA GLY A 87 -7.11 4.40 6.22
C GLY A 87 -7.71 5.07 4.99
N THR A 88 -8.58 4.34 4.32
CA THR A 88 -9.42 4.83 3.21
C THR A 88 -10.88 4.48 3.49
N GLN A 89 -11.80 5.27 2.94
CA GLN A 89 -13.24 4.96 2.94
C GLN A 89 -13.55 3.78 2.03
#